data_AF-A0A2I0TKA8-F1
#
_entry.id   AF-A0A2I0TKA8-F1
#
_cell.length_a   1.000
_cell.length_b   1.000
_cell.length_c   1.000
_cell.angle_alpha   90.00
_cell.angle_beta   90.00
_cell.angle_gamma   90.00
#
_symmetry.space_group_name_H-M   'P 1'
#
loop_
_entity.id
_entity.type
_entity.pdbx_description
1 polymer ?
#
loop_
_entity_poly.entity_id
_entity_poly.type
_entity_poly.pdbx_seq_one_letter_code
_entity_poly.pdbx_strand_id
1 'polypeptide(L)'
;MSTGVPSATAPHGVVYKVVDTSRRAPPGKCRVEPSSVKVKSKRIPFVPKEKLIVNTPAPRPRLKATTEVPQGGRRDPDTSHAPAVDWVDQVPPPPGNRSRTPTTPAPSGRTPKPRKGGQRRGQRRKKKPPSTAPPLRNGDVRLMEKRGRGRSRGRVEVYINGEWGTVCDDGWSSPAAAVVCRQLGFPYVVRASKKAEFGEGTSLRILLDDVQCSGQEKTLLECDHADIGTHNCSHEEDAGVVCSREEVADW
;
A
#
# COMPACT_ATOMS: atom_id res chain seq x y z
N MET A 1 23.84 14.39 27.31
CA MET A 1 24.55 13.72 26.21
C MET A 1 24.33 12.22 26.36
N SER A 2 23.74 11.63 25.32
CA SER A 2 23.82 10.23 24.89
C SER A 2 23.41 9.04 25.78
N THR A 3 22.71 8.11 25.10
CA THR A 3 22.54 6.66 25.34
C THR A 3 21.52 6.25 26.42
N GLY A 4 20.58 5.32 26.20
CA GLY A 4 20.30 4.41 25.10
C GLY A 4 19.06 3.56 25.45
N VAL A 5 18.46 2.91 24.47
CA VAL A 5 17.37 1.91 24.58
C VAL A 5 17.86 0.66 23.82
N PRO A 6 17.45 -0.60 24.06
CA PRO A 6 16.66 -1.24 25.13
C PRO A 6 17.37 -2.46 25.77
N SER A 7 16.79 -3.03 26.83
CA SER A 7 16.85 -4.48 27.05
C SER A 7 15.62 -4.91 27.82
N ALA A 8 14.59 -5.38 27.11
CA ALA A 8 13.50 -6.13 27.73
C ALA A 8 14.03 -7.52 28.08
N THR A 9 14.87 -7.58 29.11
CA THR A 9 15.08 -8.83 29.84
C THR A 9 13.77 -9.09 30.56
N ALA A 10 12.93 -9.96 29.99
CA ALA A 10 11.80 -10.49 30.71
C ALA A 10 12.34 -11.13 32.00
N PRO A 11 11.93 -10.68 33.19
CA PRO A 11 12.40 -11.30 34.41
C PRO A 11 11.97 -12.77 34.40
N HIS A 12 12.96 -13.66 34.42
CA HIS A 12 12.75 -15.07 34.71
C HIS A 12 11.98 -15.17 36.04
N GLY A 13 10.76 -15.73 35.99
CA GLY A 13 9.97 -15.98 37.21
C GLY A 13 8.47 -15.75 37.12
N VAL A 14 7.92 -15.31 35.99
CA VAL A 14 6.46 -15.15 35.86
C VAL A 14 5.79 -16.48 35.50
N VAL A 15 5.07 -17.06 36.46
CA VAL A 15 4.21 -18.23 36.23
C VAL A 15 2.86 -17.73 35.72
N TYR A 16 2.54 -18.05 34.47
CA TYR A 16 1.19 -17.86 33.94
C TYR A 16 0.30 -19.01 34.41
N LYS A 17 -0.84 -18.69 35.06
CA LYS A 17 -1.88 -19.68 35.33
C LYS A 17 -2.74 -19.84 34.08
N VAL A 18 -2.84 -21.06 33.57
CA VAL A 18 -3.88 -21.42 32.60
C VAL A 18 -5.22 -21.37 33.34
N VAL A 19 -6.12 -20.48 32.89
CA VAL A 19 -7.46 -20.35 33.46
C VAL A 19 -8.39 -21.23 32.65
N ASP A 20 -8.94 -22.27 33.27
CA ASP A 20 -10.00 -23.10 32.69
C ASP A 20 -11.26 -22.25 32.49
N THR A 21 -11.60 -22.00 31.23
CA THR A 21 -12.73 -21.14 30.83
C THR A 21 -14.08 -21.84 30.92
N SER A 22 -14.12 -23.15 31.22
CA SER A 22 -15.36 -23.92 31.36
C SER A 22 -16.19 -23.55 32.59
N ARG A 23 -15.61 -22.81 33.55
CA ARG A 23 -16.28 -22.38 34.79
C ARG A 23 -16.29 -20.87 34.94
N ARG A 24 -16.93 -20.16 34.02
CA ARG A 24 -17.16 -18.71 34.16
C ARG A 24 -18.39 -18.46 35.04
N ALA A 25 -18.20 -17.88 36.22
CA ALA A 25 -19.31 -17.35 37.01
C ALA A 25 -19.93 -16.14 36.31
N PRO A 26 -21.26 -15.94 36.36
CA PRO A 26 -21.92 -14.78 35.78
C PRO A 26 -21.41 -13.47 36.41
N PRO A 27 -21.38 -12.37 35.65
CA PRO A 27 -20.84 -11.08 36.11
C PRO A 27 -21.57 -10.61 37.38
N GLY A 28 -20.81 -10.23 38.41
CA GLY A 28 -21.31 -9.64 39.65
C GLY A 28 -21.28 -10.54 40.91
N LYS A 29 -20.82 -11.80 40.83
CA LYS A 29 -20.78 -12.71 42.01
C LYS A 29 -19.39 -13.15 42.49
N CYS A 30 -18.31 -12.64 41.90
CA CYS A 30 -16.96 -13.00 42.35
C CYS A 30 -16.56 -12.16 43.57
N ARG A 31 -16.67 -12.74 44.77
CA ARG A 31 -16.04 -12.20 45.98
C ARG A 31 -14.65 -12.83 46.11
N VAL A 32 -13.60 -12.02 46.08
CA VAL A 32 -12.22 -12.48 46.27
C VAL A 32 -11.93 -12.47 47.77
N GLU A 33 -11.81 -13.64 48.40
CA GLU A 33 -11.23 -13.74 49.74
C GLU A 33 -9.76 -14.17 49.64
N PRO A 34 -8.83 -13.52 50.38
CA PRO A 34 -7.44 -13.94 50.40
C PRO A 34 -7.30 -15.25 51.17
N SER A 35 -7.10 -16.35 50.45
CA SER A 35 -6.65 -17.62 51.04
C SER A 35 -5.13 -17.75 50.96
N SER A 36 -4.49 -17.96 52.10
CA SER A 36 -3.04 -18.22 52.19
C SER A 36 -2.72 -19.63 51.69
N VAL A 37 -2.26 -19.76 50.44
CA VAL A 37 -1.81 -21.05 49.89
C VAL A 37 -0.34 -21.27 50.25
N LYS A 38 -0.06 -22.32 51.05
CA LYS A 38 1.31 -22.77 51.31
C LYS A 38 1.85 -23.56 50.12
N VAL A 39 2.77 -22.96 49.36
CA VAL A 39 3.45 -23.65 48.25
C VAL A 39 4.64 -24.44 48.78
N LYS A 40 4.62 -25.77 48.62
CA LYS A 40 5.80 -26.62 48.88
C LYS A 40 6.66 -26.66 47.63
N SER A 41 7.85 -26.07 47.69
CA SER A 41 8.85 -26.15 46.61
C SER A 41 9.49 -27.55 46.59
N LYS A 42 9.36 -28.27 45.46
CA LYS A 42 10.18 -29.44 45.15
C LYS A 42 11.25 -29.01 44.15
N ARG A 43 12.53 -29.19 44.50
CA ARG A 43 13.65 -28.97 43.58
C ARG A 43 13.64 -30.06 42.52
N ILE A 44 13.53 -29.67 41.25
CA ILE A 44 13.73 -30.57 40.11
C ILE A 44 15.22 -30.51 39.74
N PRO A 45 15.93 -31.64 39.66
CA PRO A 45 17.34 -31.65 39.28
C PRO A 45 17.50 -31.21 37.81
N PHE A 46 18.49 -30.35 37.57
CA PHE A 46 18.86 -29.85 36.25
C PHE A 46 19.50 -30.96 35.41
N VAL A 47 18.97 -31.23 34.22
CA VAL A 47 19.56 -32.17 33.26
C VAL A 47 20.33 -31.36 32.20
N PRO A 48 21.66 -31.52 32.08
CA PRO A 48 22.47 -30.85 31.07
C PRO A 48 22.07 -31.26 29.63
N LYS A 49 22.16 -30.32 28.69
CA LYS A 49 21.70 -30.44 27.29
C LYS A 49 22.34 -31.57 26.48
N GLU A 50 23.44 -32.17 26.93
CA GLU A 50 24.17 -33.23 26.23
C GLU A 50 23.48 -34.61 26.27
N LYS A 51 22.37 -34.77 27.00
CA LYS A 51 21.58 -36.02 27.03
C LYS A 51 20.29 -36.00 26.19
N LEU A 52 20.03 -34.93 25.44
CA LEU A 52 18.93 -34.94 24.46
C LEU A 52 19.41 -35.62 23.17
N ILE A 53 19.06 -36.89 23.01
CA ILE A 53 19.22 -37.61 21.74
C ILE A 53 18.24 -36.99 20.73
N VAL A 54 18.74 -36.11 19.87
CA VAL A 54 17.99 -35.66 18.69
C VAL A 54 18.11 -36.76 17.66
N ASN A 55 17.02 -37.50 17.42
CA ASN A 55 16.92 -38.40 16.29
C ASN A 55 16.89 -37.57 15.01
N THR A 56 18.06 -37.29 14.44
CA THR A 56 18.19 -36.65 13.12
C THR A 56 17.92 -37.71 12.05
N PRO A 57 16.86 -37.59 11.23
CA PRO A 57 16.64 -38.53 10.13
C PRO A 57 17.75 -38.40 9.08
N ALA A 58 18.23 -39.55 8.59
CA ALA A 58 19.29 -39.64 7.60
C ALA A 58 18.93 -38.90 6.28
N PRO A 59 19.91 -38.29 5.60
CA PRO A 59 19.68 -37.65 4.31
C PRO A 59 19.28 -38.71 3.25
N ARG A 60 18.23 -38.42 2.48
CA ARG A 60 17.76 -39.30 1.40
C ARG A 60 18.81 -39.37 0.29
N PRO A 61 19.08 -40.55 -0.30
CA PRO A 61 19.97 -40.66 -1.44
C PRO A 61 19.41 -39.92 -2.66
N ARG A 62 20.29 -39.17 -3.33
CA ARG A 62 20.03 -38.40 -4.53
C ARG A 62 19.79 -39.36 -5.70
N LEU A 63 18.56 -39.43 -6.22
CA LEU A 63 18.25 -40.15 -7.45
C LEU A 63 19.05 -39.53 -8.61
N LYS A 64 19.91 -40.33 -9.23
CA LYS A 64 20.58 -39.97 -10.48
C LYS A 64 19.55 -40.06 -11.60
N ALA A 65 19.27 -38.94 -12.27
CA ALA A 65 18.51 -38.94 -13.50
C ALA A 65 19.33 -39.67 -14.58
N THR A 66 18.88 -40.85 -14.97
CA THR A 66 19.38 -41.56 -16.15
C THR A 66 18.81 -40.89 -17.39
N THR A 67 19.69 -40.27 -18.16
CA THR A 67 19.42 -39.77 -19.51
C THR A 67 19.25 -40.97 -20.43
N GLU A 68 18.01 -41.32 -20.77
CA GLU A 68 17.74 -42.21 -21.91
C GLU A 68 17.16 -41.38 -23.06
N VAL A 69 17.97 -41.29 -24.11
CA VAL A 69 17.66 -40.68 -25.40
C VAL A 69 17.06 -41.78 -26.30
N PRO A 70 15.81 -41.67 -26.76
CA PRO A 70 15.34 -42.51 -27.85
C PRO A 70 15.71 -41.85 -29.18
N GLN A 71 16.61 -42.51 -29.92
CA GLN A 71 16.85 -42.22 -31.33
C GLN A 71 15.71 -42.75 -32.21
N GLY A 72 15.33 -41.97 -33.22
CA GLY A 72 14.96 -42.51 -34.52
C GLY A 72 13.49 -42.38 -34.94
N GLY A 73 13.23 -41.45 -35.86
CA GLY A 73 12.00 -41.41 -36.64
C GLY A 73 12.05 -40.35 -37.73
N ARG A 74 12.77 -40.64 -38.82
CA ARG A 74 12.74 -39.85 -40.07
C ARG A 74 11.33 -39.88 -40.67
N ARG A 75 10.83 -38.74 -41.11
CA ARG A 75 9.87 -38.63 -42.23
C ARG A 75 10.05 -37.29 -42.92
N ASP A 76 10.01 -37.36 -44.24
CA ASP A 76 10.50 -36.44 -45.26
C ASP A 76 9.79 -35.07 -45.33
N PRO A 77 10.39 -34.11 -46.07
CA PRO A 77 9.91 -32.74 -46.17
C PRO A 77 9.01 -32.55 -47.39
N ASP A 78 7.80 -32.02 -47.23
CA ASP A 78 7.18 -31.25 -48.30
C ASP A 78 6.06 -30.33 -47.80
N THR A 79 6.02 -29.16 -48.44
CA THR A 79 4.84 -28.32 -48.68
C THR A 79 4.23 -27.58 -47.49
N SER A 80 4.63 -26.32 -47.27
CA SER A 80 3.89 -25.14 -47.78
C SER A 80 4.37 -23.85 -47.10
N HIS A 81 4.95 -22.98 -47.93
CA HIS A 81 5.09 -21.55 -47.67
C HIS A 81 3.71 -20.91 -47.52
N ALA A 82 3.53 -20.08 -46.48
CA ALA A 82 2.73 -18.86 -46.55
C ALA A 82 3.23 -17.83 -45.51
N PRO A 83 3.25 -16.53 -45.85
CA PRO A 83 4.18 -15.56 -45.25
C PRO A 83 3.68 -14.89 -43.97
N ALA A 84 4.66 -14.42 -43.20
CA ALA A 84 4.51 -13.40 -42.18
C ALA A 84 3.85 -12.15 -42.78
N VAL A 85 2.81 -11.64 -42.11
CA VAL A 85 2.23 -10.33 -42.39
C VAL A 85 2.57 -9.39 -41.24
N ASP A 86 3.25 -8.31 -41.62
CA ASP A 86 3.52 -7.12 -40.82
C ASP A 86 2.24 -6.56 -40.20
N TRP A 87 2.24 -6.36 -38.88
CA TRP A 87 1.31 -5.44 -38.22
C TRP A 87 1.96 -4.07 -38.12
N VAL A 88 1.95 -3.35 -39.24
CA VAL A 88 2.25 -1.92 -39.31
C VAL A 88 0.97 -1.20 -39.73
N ASP A 89 0.58 -0.23 -38.91
CA ASP A 89 -0.33 0.89 -39.14
C ASP A 89 -1.75 0.61 -39.63
N GLN A 90 -2.75 0.90 -38.77
CA GLN A 90 -4.02 1.55 -39.14
C GLN A 90 -4.84 1.93 -37.89
N VAL A 91 -4.47 3.05 -37.25
CA VAL A 91 -5.39 3.81 -36.39
C VAL A 91 -6.13 4.81 -37.29
N PRO A 92 -7.47 4.75 -37.44
CA PRO A 92 -8.20 5.77 -38.18
C PRO A 92 -8.18 7.11 -37.42
N PRO A 93 -8.01 8.26 -38.12
CA PRO A 93 -8.15 9.57 -37.48
C PRO A 93 -9.62 9.84 -37.12
N PRO A 94 -9.90 10.65 -36.08
CA PRO A 94 -11.26 11.06 -35.76
C PRO A 94 -11.89 11.89 -36.89
N PRO A 95 -13.22 11.84 -37.07
CA PRO A 95 -13.90 12.57 -38.14
C PRO A 95 -13.76 14.07 -37.96
N GLY A 96 -13.16 14.71 -38.98
CA GLY A 96 -13.04 16.16 -39.10
C GLY A 96 -14.40 16.83 -39.23
N ASN A 97 -14.59 17.89 -38.45
CA ASN A 97 -15.81 18.69 -38.43
C ASN A 97 -15.90 19.54 -39.72
N ARG A 98 -16.67 19.08 -40.71
CA ARG A 98 -17.02 19.88 -41.91
C ARG A 98 -18.03 20.96 -41.53
N SER A 99 -17.55 22.16 -41.19
CA SER A 99 -18.39 23.36 -41.21
C SER A 99 -18.34 23.99 -42.60
N ARG A 100 -19.44 23.82 -43.34
CA ARG A 100 -19.73 24.53 -44.59
C ARG A 100 -19.85 26.03 -44.30
N THR A 101 -19.03 26.85 -44.93
CA THR A 101 -19.24 28.30 -45.04
C THR A 101 -20.12 28.59 -46.26
N PRO A 102 -21.27 29.26 -46.12
CA PRO A 102 -21.92 29.91 -47.25
C PRO A 102 -21.34 31.33 -47.41
N THR A 103 -20.80 31.59 -48.59
CA THR A 103 -20.49 32.93 -49.08
C THR A 103 -21.82 33.68 -49.30
N THR A 104 -22.01 34.82 -48.65
CA THR A 104 -23.08 35.78 -48.97
C THR A 104 -22.45 37.17 -49.09
N PRO A 105 -22.80 37.95 -50.13
CA PRO A 105 -22.14 39.23 -50.38
C PRO A 105 -22.64 40.33 -49.46
N ALA A 106 -21.75 41.30 -49.22
CA ALA A 106 -21.96 42.48 -48.40
C ALA A 106 -22.99 43.46 -49.01
N PRO A 107 -23.76 44.17 -48.17
CA PRO A 107 -24.27 45.49 -48.51
C PRO A 107 -23.49 46.60 -47.78
N SER A 108 -23.20 47.64 -48.54
CA SER A 108 -22.61 48.91 -48.13
C SER A 108 -23.31 49.59 -46.96
N GLY A 109 -22.48 50.19 -46.10
CA GLY A 109 -22.65 51.57 -45.67
C GLY A 109 -23.76 51.88 -44.66
N ARG A 110 -23.37 52.03 -43.39
CA ARG A 110 -23.88 53.06 -42.45
C ARG A 110 -22.97 53.12 -41.23
N THR A 111 -22.37 54.29 -41.00
CA THR A 111 -21.54 54.61 -39.85
C THR A 111 -22.38 54.67 -38.56
N PRO A 112 -21.99 53.98 -37.47
CA PRO A 112 -22.61 54.18 -36.17
C PRO A 112 -22.04 55.43 -35.46
N LYS A 113 -22.94 56.33 -35.02
CA LYS A 113 -22.64 57.47 -34.13
C LYS A 113 -21.97 57.02 -32.82
N PRO A 114 -21.13 57.86 -32.19
CA PRO A 114 -20.46 57.52 -30.93
C PRO A 114 -21.51 57.44 -29.80
N ARG A 115 -21.70 56.24 -29.24
CA ARG A 115 -22.49 56.06 -28.03
C ARG A 115 -21.67 56.50 -26.82
N LYS A 116 -22.22 57.49 -26.11
CA LYS A 116 -21.76 58.02 -24.84
C LYS A 116 -21.46 56.90 -23.83
N GLY A 117 -20.40 57.12 -23.04
CA GLY A 117 -19.84 56.17 -22.09
C GLY A 117 -20.86 55.50 -21.19
N GLY A 118 -20.98 54.18 -21.33
CA GLY A 118 -21.58 53.31 -20.34
C GLY A 118 -20.51 52.87 -19.35
N GLN A 119 -20.68 53.23 -18.08
CA GLN A 119 -19.86 52.75 -16.97
C GLN A 119 -19.80 51.21 -17.02
N ARG A 120 -18.60 50.68 -17.27
CA ARG A 120 -18.30 49.28 -16.98
C ARG A 120 -18.43 49.09 -15.48
N ARG A 121 -19.59 48.61 -15.02
CA ARG A 121 -19.77 48.08 -13.66
C ARG A 121 -18.69 47.02 -13.49
N GLY A 122 -17.66 47.34 -12.70
CA GLY A 122 -16.59 46.42 -12.36
C GLY A 122 -17.20 45.13 -11.84
N GLN A 123 -16.99 44.03 -12.56
CA GLN A 123 -17.28 42.72 -12.02
C GLN A 123 -16.33 42.54 -10.84
N ARG A 124 -16.88 42.79 -9.66
CA ARG A 124 -16.22 42.56 -8.37
C ARG A 124 -15.84 41.08 -8.37
N ARG A 125 -14.56 40.78 -8.61
CA ARG A 125 -14.01 39.41 -8.53
C ARG A 125 -14.42 38.88 -7.16
N LYS A 126 -15.39 37.97 -7.11
CA LYS A 126 -15.76 37.29 -5.87
C LYS A 126 -14.52 36.52 -5.44
N LYS A 127 -13.78 37.04 -4.45
CA LYS A 127 -12.63 36.34 -3.87
C LYS A 127 -13.16 34.97 -3.42
N LYS A 128 -12.59 33.89 -3.97
CA LYS A 128 -12.89 32.52 -3.55
C LYS A 128 -12.68 32.48 -2.03
N PRO A 129 -13.67 32.02 -1.24
CA PRO A 129 -13.51 31.95 0.20
C PRO A 129 -12.25 31.12 0.51
N PRO A 130 -11.46 31.50 1.52
CA PRO A 130 -10.28 30.74 1.90
C PRO A 130 -10.71 29.30 2.20
N SER A 131 -10.00 28.35 1.58
CA SER A 131 -10.20 26.92 1.82
C SER A 131 -10.09 26.67 3.33
N THR A 132 -11.13 26.07 3.92
CA THR A 132 -11.17 25.71 5.36
C THR A 132 -10.32 24.48 5.67
N ALA A 133 -9.77 23.82 4.64
CA ALA A 133 -8.87 22.69 4.81
C ALA A 133 -7.48 23.18 5.24
N PRO A 134 -6.82 22.49 6.21
CA PRO A 134 -5.42 22.74 6.52
C PRO A 134 -4.54 22.68 5.26
N PRO A 135 -3.46 23.47 5.19
CA PRO A 135 -2.51 23.39 4.09
C PRO A 135 -1.82 22.02 4.10
N LEU A 136 -1.63 21.46 2.90
CA LEU A 136 -0.89 20.21 2.72
C LEU A 136 0.60 20.41 3.04
N ARG A 137 1.20 19.39 3.65
CA ARG A 137 2.61 19.35 4.06
C ARG A 137 3.29 18.12 3.46
N ASN A 138 4.60 18.19 3.29
CA ASN A 138 5.38 17.03 2.87
C ASN A 138 5.16 15.87 3.85
N GLY A 139 4.89 14.69 3.28
CA GLY A 139 4.61 13.47 4.01
C GLY A 139 3.13 13.28 4.33
N ASP A 140 2.23 14.22 4.03
CA ASP A 140 0.79 13.99 4.16
C ASP A 140 0.35 12.82 3.29
N VAL A 141 -0.50 11.96 3.84
CA VAL A 141 -1.00 10.76 3.16
C VAL A 141 -2.51 10.81 2.93
N ARG A 142 -2.98 10.17 1.86
CA ARG A 142 -4.40 9.90 1.62
C ARG A 142 -4.58 8.50 1.05
N LEU A 143 -5.77 7.95 1.25
CA LEU A 143 -6.15 6.66 0.65
C LEU A 143 -7.12 6.86 -0.50
N MET A 144 -6.87 6.18 -1.60
CA MET A 144 -7.71 6.21 -2.80
C MET A 144 -8.21 4.81 -3.15
N GLU A 145 -9.47 4.72 -3.57
CA GLU A 145 -10.11 3.54 -4.14
C GLU A 145 -10.66 3.90 -5.53
N LYS A 146 -11.04 2.88 -6.32
CA LYS A 146 -11.68 3.05 -7.65
C LYS A 146 -12.89 4.00 -7.65
N ARG A 147 -13.58 4.17 -6.52
CA ARG A 147 -14.79 5.02 -6.40
C ARG A 147 -14.59 6.29 -5.57
N GLY A 148 -13.34 6.70 -5.30
CA GLY A 148 -13.04 7.94 -4.59
C GLY A 148 -12.12 7.73 -3.39
N ARG A 149 -12.25 8.59 -2.37
CA ARG A 149 -11.37 8.56 -1.20
C ARG A 149 -11.67 7.34 -0.31
N GLY A 150 -10.69 6.49 -0.13
CA GLY A 150 -10.73 5.39 0.82
C GLY A 150 -10.75 5.93 2.26
N ARG A 151 -11.70 5.46 3.09
CA ARG A 151 -11.81 5.94 4.48
C ARG A 151 -10.83 5.24 5.40
N SER A 152 -10.75 3.91 5.33
CA SER A 152 -9.89 3.07 6.16
C SER A 152 -9.08 2.05 5.35
N ARG A 153 -9.18 2.07 4.02
CA ARG A 153 -8.40 1.23 3.13
C ARG A 153 -8.26 1.91 1.78
N GLY A 154 -7.24 1.55 1.02
CA GLY A 154 -7.01 2.09 -0.31
C GLY A 154 -5.55 2.06 -0.70
N ARG A 155 -5.29 2.47 -1.95
CA ARG A 155 -3.95 2.78 -2.46
C ARG A 155 -3.42 3.97 -1.66
N VAL A 156 -2.16 3.87 -1.24
CA VAL A 156 -1.49 4.95 -0.53
C VAL A 156 -1.00 5.97 -1.54
N GLU A 157 -1.39 7.22 -1.33
CA GLU A 157 -0.79 8.36 -2.02
C GLU A 157 -0.16 9.29 -0.98
N VAL A 158 1.04 9.78 -1.28
CA VAL A 158 1.84 10.66 -0.43
C VAL A 158 2.05 12.01 -1.12
N TYR A 159 2.02 13.10 -0.35
CA TYR A 159 2.26 14.44 -0.84
C TYR A 159 3.71 14.86 -0.58
N ILE A 160 4.46 15.17 -1.64
CA ILE A 160 5.87 15.58 -1.55
C ILE A 160 6.10 16.70 -2.55
N ASN A 161 6.73 17.78 -2.12
CA ASN A 161 7.20 18.89 -2.96
C ASN A 161 6.13 19.51 -3.86
N GLY A 162 4.88 19.54 -3.41
CA GLY A 162 3.79 20.19 -4.14
C GLY A 162 2.89 19.24 -4.94
N GLU A 163 3.22 17.95 -5.01
CA GLU A 163 2.49 16.95 -5.80
C GLU A 163 2.09 15.72 -4.98
N TRP A 164 0.98 15.10 -5.39
CA TRP A 164 0.60 13.76 -4.91
C TRP A 164 1.23 12.71 -5.82
N GLY A 165 1.67 11.62 -5.23
CA GLY A 165 2.13 10.45 -5.96
C GLY A 165 1.92 9.15 -5.19
N THR A 166 2.17 8.03 -5.86
CA THR A 166 1.99 6.69 -5.32
C THR A 166 3.27 6.18 -4.67
N VAL A 167 3.17 5.03 -4.01
CA VAL A 167 4.26 4.33 -3.32
C VAL A 167 4.36 2.94 -3.95
N CYS A 168 5.55 2.50 -4.34
CA CYS A 168 5.77 1.14 -4.83
C CYS A 168 5.68 0.12 -3.68
N ASP A 169 5.29 -1.11 -4.01
CA ASP A 169 5.16 -2.20 -3.05
C ASP A 169 6.45 -2.99 -2.74
N ASP A 170 7.57 -2.64 -3.39
CA ASP A 170 8.90 -3.11 -3.02
C ASP A 170 9.31 -2.56 -1.65
N GLY A 171 9.84 -3.45 -0.79
CA GLY A 171 10.04 -3.17 0.65
C GLY A 171 8.75 -3.00 1.48
N TRP A 172 7.59 -2.84 0.85
CA TRP A 172 6.33 -2.53 1.54
C TRP A 172 5.88 -3.64 2.49
N SER A 173 5.61 -3.27 3.73
CA SER A 173 5.41 -4.20 4.84
C SER A 173 4.37 -3.72 5.85
N SER A 174 3.95 -4.62 6.75
CA SER A 174 2.97 -4.28 7.81
C SER A 174 3.41 -3.12 8.71
N PRO A 175 4.70 -2.98 9.10
CA PRO A 175 5.18 -1.78 9.80
C PRO A 175 4.96 -0.48 9.02
N ALA A 176 5.23 -0.46 7.71
CA ALA A 176 4.98 0.73 6.88
C ALA A 176 3.48 1.05 6.79
N ALA A 177 2.65 0.03 6.64
CA ALA A 177 1.20 0.18 6.69
C ALA A 177 0.70 0.71 8.05
N ALA A 178 1.34 0.31 9.17
CA ALA A 178 1.03 0.81 10.50
C ALA A 178 1.31 2.31 10.63
N VAL A 179 2.43 2.80 10.06
CA VAL A 179 2.75 4.23 10.01
C VAL A 179 1.64 5.01 9.30
N VAL A 180 1.21 4.56 8.11
CA VAL A 180 0.12 5.20 7.35
C VAL A 180 -1.18 5.20 8.14
N CYS A 181 -1.58 4.05 8.71
CA CYS A 181 -2.82 3.94 9.47
C CYS A 181 -2.80 4.89 10.68
N ARG A 182 -1.71 4.93 11.45
CA ARG A 182 -1.55 5.83 12.60
C ARG A 182 -1.58 7.30 12.17
N GLN A 183 -0.90 7.64 11.07
CA GLN A 183 -0.87 9.00 10.52
C GLN A 183 -2.28 9.47 10.12
N LEU A 184 -3.13 8.56 9.65
CA LEU A 184 -4.53 8.82 9.31
C LEU A 184 -5.49 8.74 10.51
N GLY A 185 -4.98 8.49 11.72
CA GLY A 185 -5.77 8.42 12.95
C GLY A 185 -6.48 7.08 13.17
N PHE A 186 -6.02 6.01 12.52
CA PHE A 186 -6.44 4.64 12.82
C PHE A 186 -5.50 4.00 13.85
N PRO A 187 -6.03 3.45 14.95
CA PRO A 187 -5.20 2.82 15.99
C PRO A 187 -4.60 1.48 15.57
N TYR A 188 -5.21 0.78 14.60
CA TYR A 188 -4.79 -0.56 14.19
C TYR A 188 -4.59 -0.65 12.67
N VAL A 189 -3.62 -1.46 12.27
CA VAL A 189 -3.43 -1.92 10.90
C VAL A 189 -3.98 -3.34 10.77
N VAL A 190 -4.72 -3.61 9.71
CA VAL A 190 -5.16 -4.96 9.36
C VAL A 190 -4.10 -5.64 8.49
N ARG A 191 -3.67 -4.96 7.42
CA ARG A 191 -2.59 -5.44 6.55
C ARG A 191 -2.04 -4.38 5.62
N ALA A 192 -0.80 -4.61 5.18
CA ALA A 192 -0.28 -4.04 3.95
C ALA A 192 -0.93 -4.69 2.72
N SER A 193 -1.11 -3.91 1.67
CA SER A 193 -1.61 -4.37 0.37
C SER A 193 -0.57 -4.07 -0.71
N LYS A 194 -0.47 -4.96 -1.68
CA LYS A 194 0.48 -4.91 -2.80
C LYS A 194 -0.26 -5.07 -4.12
N LYS A 195 0.46 -4.98 -5.24
CA LYS A 195 -0.01 -5.30 -6.59
C LYS A 195 -1.26 -4.53 -7.01
N ALA A 196 -1.29 -3.24 -6.69
CA ALA A 196 -2.37 -2.33 -7.04
C ALA A 196 -3.78 -2.85 -6.67
N GLU A 197 -3.96 -3.55 -5.53
CA GLU A 197 -5.25 -4.14 -5.13
C GLU A 197 -6.41 -3.14 -5.15
N PHE A 198 -6.14 -1.89 -4.76
CA PHE A 198 -7.13 -0.81 -4.71
C PHE A 198 -7.23 0.00 -6.02
N GLY A 199 -6.58 -0.49 -7.07
CA GLY A 199 -6.42 0.14 -8.36
C GLY A 199 -5.08 0.87 -8.48
N GLU A 200 -4.69 1.10 -9.72
CA GLU A 200 -3.49 1.81 -10.13
C GLU A 200 -3.66 3.34 -10.06
N GLY A 201 -2.56 4.05 -9.86
CA GLY A 201 -2.46 5.50 -9.87
C GLY A 201 -1.84 6.05 -11.16
N THR A 202 -2.18 5.48 -12.32
CA THR A 202 -1.57 5.76 -13.65
C THR A 202 -1.48 7.22 -14.06
N SER A 203 -2.23 8.13 -13.44
CA SER A 203 -2.16 9.57 -13.68
C SER A 203 -1.20 10.32 -12.74
N LEU A 204 -0.50 9.60 -11.86
CA LEU A 204 0.39 10.14 -10.83
C LEU A 204 1.82 9.63 -11.07
N ARG A 205 2.79 10.25 -10.41
CA ARG A 205 4.15 9.72 -10.35
C ARG A 205 4.27 8.74 -9.19
N ILE A 206 5.11 7.72 -9.31
CA ILE A 206 5.57 6.93 -8.16
C ILE A 206 6.65 7.77 -7.47
N LEU A 207 6.42 8.13 -6.20
CA LEU A 207 7.28 9.06 -5.45
C LEU A 207 8.17 8.37 -4.42
N LEU A 208 7.75 7.22 -3.91
CA LEU A 208 8.49 6.45 -2.93
C LEU A 208 8.61 4.99 -3.39
N ASP A 209 9.77 4.41 -3.09
CA ASP A 209 10.13 3.01 -3.37
C ASP A 209 11.04 2.48 -2.26
N ASP A 210 11.15 1.16 -2.13
CA ASP A 210 11.94 0.45 -1.12
C ASP A 210 11.64 0.90 0.32
N VAL A 211 10.38 1.23 0.62
CA VAL A 211 9.98 1.83 1.90
C VAL A 211 10.06 0.82 3.04
N GLN A 212 11.00 1.03 3.94
CA GLN A 212 11.29 0.18 5.09
C GLN A 212 11.12 0.97 6.38
N CYS A 213 10.03 0.68 7.09
CA CYS A 213 9.70 1.31 8.36
C CYS A 213 9.94 0.35 9.53
N SER A 214 10.36 0.88 10.67
CA SER A 214 10.30 0.20 11.96
C SER A 214 8.87 0.09 12.51
N GLY A 215 7.97 0.97 12.04
CA GLY A 215 6.59 1.07 12.47
C GLY A 215 6.35 2.20 13.48
N GLN A 216 7.38 2.95 13.87
CA GLN A 216 7.32 3.99 14.91
C GLN A 216 7.43 5.42 14.35
N GLU A 217 7.69 5.54 13.06
CA GLU A 217 7.79 6.78 12.30
C GLU A 217 6.47 7.55 12.31
N LYS A 218 6.51 8.88 12.32
CA LYS A 218 5.28 9.69 12.29
C LYS A 218 4.70 9.79 10.89
N THR A 219 5.56 9.75 9.87
CA THR A 219 5.19 9.82 8.46
C THR A 219 6.05 8.85 7.65
N LEU A 220 5.61 8.49 6.45
CA LEU A 220 6.40 7.63 5.56
C LEU A 220 7.76 8.22 5.16
N LEU A 221 7.92 9.55 5.19
CA LEU A 221 9.18 10.22 4.85
C LEU A 221 10.26 10.10 5.94
N GLU A 222 9.90 9.56 7.10
CA GLU A 222 10.85 9.28 8.17
C GLU A 222 11.36 7.83 8.12
N CYS A 223 10.78 6.98 7.27
CA CYS A 223 11.25 5.62 7.03
C CYS A 223 12.46 5.61 6.10
N ASP A 224 13.25 4.55 6.12
CA ASP A 224 14.25 4.33 5.07
C ASP A 224 13.52 4.08 3.75
N HIS A 225 13.95 4.75 2.68
CA HIS A 225 13.37 4.63 1.34
C HIS A 225 14.40 5.07 0.29
N ALA A 226 14.18 4.71 -0.98
CA ALA A 226 14.98 5.22 -2.09
C ALA A 226 14.81 6.74 -2.26
N ASP A 227 15.70 7.39 -3.02
CA ASP A 227 15.55 8.82 -3.33
C ASP A 227 14.17 9.13 -3.93
N ILE A 228 13.60 10.29 -3.60
CA ILE A 228 12.24 10.66 -4.04
C ILE A 228 12.12 10.62 -5.56
N GLY A 229 11.19 9.81 -6.06
CA GLY A 229 10.93 9.62 -7.49
C GLY A 229 11.93 8.70 -8.22
N THR A 230 12.87 8.09 -7.50
CA THR A 230 13.71 7.00 -8.02
C THR A 230 13.03 5.67 -7.69
N HIS A 231 12.67 4.92 -8.71
CA HIS A 231 12.04 3.61 -8.60
C HIS A 231 12.27 2.77 -9.87
N ASN A 232 12.10 1.46 -9.78
CA ASN A 232 12.05 0.57 -10.94
C ASN A 232 10.64 0.00 -11.22
N CYS A 233 9.65 0.43 -10.43
CA CYS A 233 8.29 -0.11 -10.48
C CYS A 233 7.39 0.48 -11.56
N SER A 234 6.32 -0.24 -11.87
CA SER A 234 5.13 0.23 -12.60
C SER A 234 3.96 0.45 -11.64
N HIS A 235 2.86 1.05 -12.11
CA HIS A 235 1.68 1.25 -11.26
C HIS A 235 0.94 -0.04 -10.91
N GLU A 236 1.22 -1.16 -11.58
CA GLU A 236 0.73 -2.48 -11.17
C GLU A 236 1.24 -2.87 -9.77
N GLU A 237 2.28 -2.18 -9.28
CA GLU A 237 2.95 -2.40 -7.98
C GLU A 237 2.59 -1.31 -6.97
N ASP A 238 1.55 -0.51 -7.22
CA ASP A 238 1.13 0.51 -6.27
C ASP A 238 0.70 -0.11 -4.93
N ALA A 239 1.32 0.35 -3.84
CA ALA A 239 1.08 -0.10 -2.50
C ALA A 239 -0.23 0.45 -1.91
N GLY A 240 -0.84 -0.34 -1.02
CA GLY A 240 -2.05 0.01 -0.31
C GLY A 240 -2.02 -0.39 1.16
N VAL A 241 -3.05 0.00 1.90
CA VAL A 241 -3.26 -0.40 3.29
C VAL A 241 -4.72 -0.75 3.57
N VAL A 242 -4.91 -1.55 4.61
CA VAL A 242 -6.19 -1.72 5.28
C VAL A 242 -5.97 -1.41 6.77
N CYS A 243 -6.72 -0.44 7.28
CA CYS A 243 -6.69 0.04 8.66
C CYS A 243 -7.99 -0.31 9.39
N SER A 244 -7.93 -0.34 10.72
CA SER A 244 -9.07 -0.62 11.59
C SER A 244 -9.12 0.34 12.77
N ARG A 245 -10.34 0.56 13.28
CA ARG A 245 -10.59 1.20 14.58
C ARG A 245 -10.81 0.19 15.70
N GLU A 246 -11.06 -1.06 15.34
CA GLU A 246 -11.24 -2.18 16.26
C GLU A 246 -9.94 -2.99 16.31
N GLU A 247 -9.61 -3.50 17.49
CA GLU A 247 -8.46 -4.37 17.67
C GLU A 247 -8.63 -5.62 16.81
N VAL A 248 -7.63 -5.90 15.96
CA VAL A 248 -7.64 -7.07 15.10
C VAL A 248 -7.14 -8.23 15.95
N ALA A 249 -8.07 -9.02 16.50
CA ALA A 249 -7.72 -10.24 17.23
C ALA A 249 -7.32 -11.33 16.23
N ASP A 250 -6.06 -11.78 16.30
CA ASP A 250 -5.60 -13.00 15.61
C ASP A 250 -6.38 -14.19 16.20
N TRP A 251 -7.13 -14.91 15.35
CA TRP A 251 -7.91 -16.10 15.72
C TRP A 251 -7.23 -17.39 15.28
#